data_AF-Q8VDL4-F1
#
_entry.id   AF-Q8VDL4-F1
#
_cell.length_a   1.000
_cell.length_b   1.000
_cell.length_c   1.000
_cell.angle_alpha   90.00
_cell.angle_beta   90.00
_cell.angle_gamma   90.00
#
_symmetry.space_group_name_H-M   'P 1'
#
loop_
_entity.id
_entity.type
_entity.pdbx_description
1 polymer ?
#
loop_
_entity_poly.entity_id
_entity_poly.type
_entity_poly.pdbx_seq_one_letter_code
_entity_poly.pdbx_strand_id
1 'polypeptide(L)'
;MALWRGSACAGFLALAVGCVFLLEPELPGTALRSLWSSLRLGPAPVPVGPLSPESRLAAAWDALIAQPARRWRRVAVGVNACVDVVISGVKLLQALGLSPGSGKDHAILHSRSDLEEAFLYFMGKGAAAERFFSDKETFHDIAQAASEFPGAQHYVGGNAALIGQRFAANTDLKVLLCGPIGPKLHELLDDNVFVPPESLQEEDEFHLILEYLAGEEWGPFKAPHANRFIFSHDLSNGAMNMLEVFVSSLEEFQPDLVVLSGLHMMEGQSKELQRKRLLEVVTAISDIPTGIPVHLELASMTNRELMSSIVHQQVFPAVASLGLNEQELLFLSQSASGPHSSLSSWDGVPDVGMVSDILFWILKEHGRSENRASDLTRIHFHTLVYHILATVDGHWANQLAAVAAGARVAGTQACATETIDTNRVSLRAPQEFTTSHLESGSRIVLNPDKPVVEWHREGITFHFTPVLVCKDPVRTVGLGDAISAEGLFYSEARPD
;
A
#
# COMPACT_ATOMS: atom_id res chain seq x y z
N MET A 1 15.20 -49.06 51.43
CA MET A 1 14.62 -47.82 51.99
C MET A 1 14.45 -46.68 50.97
N ALA A 2 14.46 -46.93 49.65
CA ALA A 2 14.52 -45.87 48.63
C ALA A 2 13.14 -45.30 48.19
N LEU A 3 12.01 -45.85 48.66
CA LEU A 3 10.68 -45.44 48.18
C LEU A 3 10.13 -44.15 48.81
N TRP A 4 10.73 -43.64 49.89
CA TRP A 4 10.13 -42.52 50.64
C TRP A 4 10.65 -41.12 50.26
N ARG A 5 11.69 -41.01 49.43
CA ARG A 5 12.20 -39.68 49.03
C ARG A 5 11.38 -39.03 47.91
N GLY A 6 10.83 -39.81 46.99
CA GLY A 6 10.07 -39.27 45.85
C GLY A 6 8.73 -38.64 46.26
N SER A 7 7.98 -39.30 47.13
CA SER A 7 6.66 -38.83 47.57
C SER A 7 6.73 -37.57 48.43
N ALA A 8 7.77 -37.42 49.25
CA ALA A 8 7.97 -36.21 50.06
C ALA A 8 8.28 -34.97 49.18
N CYS A 9 9.12 -35.12 48.15
CA CYS A 9 9.42 -34.03 47.22
C CYS A 9 8.19 -33.61 46.40
N ALA A 10 7.40 -34.56 45.92
CA ALA A 10 6.17 -34.26 45.19
C ALA A 10 5.13 -33.54 46.07
N GLY A 11 4.99 -33.97 47.34
CA GLY A 11 4.12 -33.32 48.30
C GLY A 11 4.52 -31.87 48.60
N PHE A 12 5.83 -31.61 48.75
CA PHE A 12 6.34 -30.25 48.99
C PHE A 12 6.12 -29.32 47.79
N LEU A 13 6.32 -29.80 46.55
CA LEU A 13 6.10 -29.03 45.34
C LEU A 13 4.62 -28.69 45.13
N ALA A 14 3.70 -29.65 45.39
CA ALA A 14 2.27 -29.40 45.30
C ALA A 14 1.79 -28.37 46.33
N LEU A 15 2.32 -28.43 47.56
CA LEU A 15 2.05 -27.42 48.59
C LEU A 15 2.60 -26.05 48.21
N ALA A 16 3.82 -25.96 47.66
CA ALA A 16 4.42 -24.70 47.24
C ALA A 16 3.62 -24.04 46.10
N VAL A 17 3.24 -24.81 45.07
CA VAL A 17 2.42 -24.31 43.96
C VAL A 17 1.02 -23.90 44.46
N GLY A 18 0.40 -24.71 45.33
CA GLY A 18 -0.89 -24.39 45.94
C GLY A 18 -0.84 -23.10 46.78
N CYS A 19 0.24 -22.86 47.54
CA CYS A 19 0.44 -21.63 48.28
C CYS A 19 0.61 -20.40 47.36
N VAL A 20 1.33 -20.53 46.24
CA VAL A 20 1.48 -19.44 45.26
C VAL A 20 0.13 -19.05 44.66
N PHE A 21 -0.70 -20.03 44.27
CA PHE A 21 -2.04 -19.74 43.73
C PHE A 21 -3.02 -19.17 44.77
N LEU A 22 -2.86 -19.51 46.05
CA LEU A 22 -3.68 -18.95 47.13
C LEU A 22 -3.26 -17.51 47.51
N LEU A 23 -1.97 -17.18 47.38
CA LEU A 23 -1.44 -15.85 47.70
C LEU A 23 -1.58 -14.87 46.53
N GLU A 24 -1.50 -15.34 45.29
CA GLU A 24 -1.64 -14.52 44.07
C GLU A 24 -2.59 -15.18 43.06
N PRO A 25 -3.91 -14.99 43.19
CA PRO A 25 -4.88 -15.57 42.25
C PRO A 25 -4.81 -14.95 40.84
N GLU A 26 -4.17 -13.79 40.68
CA GLU A 26 -4.11 -13.02 39.42
C GLU A 26 -2.73 -13.11 38.74
N LEU A 27 -2.12 -14.30 38.72
CA LEU A 27 -0.86 -14.52 37.99
C LEU A 27 -1.09 -14.48 36.47
N PRO A 28 -0.42 -13.57 35.73
CA PRO A 28 -0.60 -13.43 34.28
C PRO A 28 -0.21 -14.70 33.52
N GLY A 29 -0.97 -15.03 32.46
CA GLY A 29 -0.80 -16.25 31.66
C GLY A 29 0.59 -16.45 31.04
N THR A 30 1.41 -15.40 30.95
CA THR A 30 2.82 -15.46 30.51
C THR A 30 3.73 -16.12 31.55
N ALA A 31 3.52 -15.86 32.85
CA ALA A 31 4.25 -16.50 33.93
C ALA A 31 3.94 -18.01 33.99
N LEU A 32 2.67 -18.38 33.74
CA LEU A 32 2.26 -19.78 33.59
C LEU A 32 2.98 -20.44 32.41
N ARG A 33 2.98 -19.85 31.21
CA ARG A 33 3.69 -20.46 30.06
C ARG A 33 5.19 -20.66 30.31
N SER A 34 5.84 -19.72 30.99
CA SER A 34 7.25 -19.82 31.41
C SER A 34 7.50 -20.97 32.39
N LEU A 35 6.62 -21.15 33.38
CA LEU A 35 6.71 -22.26 34.34
C LEU A 35 6.53 -23.62 33.66
N TRP A 36 5.60 -23.71 32.71
CA TRP A 36 5.31 -24.95 31.99
C TRP A 36 6.40 -25.32 30.98
N SER A 37 7.01 -24.33 30.32
CA SER A 37 8.15 -24.56 29.42
C SER A 37 9.40 -25.02 30.19
N SER A 38 9.63 -24.45 31.38
CA SER A 38 10.74 -24.82 32.26
C SER A 38 10.61 -26.25 32.79
N LEU A 39 9.38 -26.72 33.05
CA LEU A 39 9.13 -28.06 33.60
C LEU A 39 9.13 -29.18 32.55
N ARG A 40 9.22 -28.88 31.24
CA ARG A 40 9.19 -29.87 30.14
C ARG A 40 8.09 -30.95 30.28
N LEU A 41 6.97 -30.61 30.92
CA LEU A 41 5.83 -31.49 31.14
C LEU A 41 4.74 -31.32 30.06
N GLY A 42 5.14 -30.92 28.84
CA GLY A 42 4.27 -30.87 27.67
C GLY A 42 4.27 -32.21 26.91
N PRO A 43 3.16 -32.58 26.25
CA PRO A 43 3.09 -33.82 25.48
C PRO A 43 4.15 -33.88 24.38
N ALA A 44 4.65 -35.09 24.11
CA ALA A 44 5.72 -35.34 23.13
C ALA A 44 5.36 -34.74 21.75
N PRO A 45 6.34 -34.14 21.04
CA PRO A 45 6.08 -33.46 19.78
C PRO A 45 5.54 -34.45 18.72
N VAL A 46 4.40 -34.09 18.13
CA VAL A 46 3.80 -34.77 16.99
C VAL A 46 4.81 -34.73 15.82
N PRO A 47 5.01 -35.84 15.06
CA PRO A 47 5.89 -35.83 13.91
C PRO A 47 5.47 -34.74 12.92
N VAL A 48 6.39 -33.82 12.61
CA VAL A 48 6.17 -32.74 11.64
C VAL A 48 5.91 -33.41 10.29
N GLY A 49 4.65 -33.41 9.83
CA GLY A 49 4.32 -33.76 8.46
C GLY A 49 5.03 -32.81 7.47
N PRO A 50 5.03 -33.09 6.17
CA PRO A 50 5.63 -32.17 5.20
C PRO A 50 5.00 -30.78 5.36
N LEU A 51 5.87 -29.76 5.49
CA LEU A 51 5.45 -28.37 5.59
C LEU A 51 4.53 -28.00 4.42
N SER A 52 3.47 -27.24 4.68
CA SER A 52 2.59 -26.77 3.61
C SER A 52 3.37 -25.92 2.60
N PRO A 53 2.89 -25.79 1.35
CA PRO A 53 3.49 -24.87 0.38
C PRO A 53 3.67 -23.46 0.95
N GLU A 54 2.69 -22.96 1.72
CA GLU A 54 2.76 -21.64 2.36
C GLU A 54 3.87 -21.56 3.41
N SER A 55 4.05 -22.59 4.25
CA SER A 55 5.12 -22.62 5.24
C SER A 55 6.51 -22.67 4.59
N ARG A 56 6.67 -23.45 3.51
CA ARG A 56 7.94 -23.52 2.77
C ARG A 56 8.27 -22.19 2.09
N LEU A 57 7.28 -21.57 1.47
CA LEU A 57 7.39 -20.27 0.79
C LEU A 57 7.74 -19.16 1.79
N ALA A 58 7.03 -19.07 2.92
CA ALA A 58 7.32 -18.09 3.96
C ALA A 58 8.75 -18.24 4.52
N ALA A 59 9.17 -19.47 4.82
CA ALA A 59 10.53 -19.73 5.30
C ALA A 59 11.60 -19.40 4.23
N ALA A 60 11.33 -19.68 2.96
CA ALA A 60 12.24 -19.36 1.87
C ALA A 60 12.37 -17.85 1.64
N TRP A 61 11.28 -17.09 1.83
CA TRP A 61 11.34 -15.63 1.85
C TRP A 61 12.19 -15.09 3.00
N ASP A 62 12.00 -15.58 4.22
CA ASP A 62 12.77 -15.10 5.37
C ASP A 62 14.28 -15.37 5.21
N ALA A 63 14.65 -16.45 4.52
CA ALA A 63 16.04 -16.73 4.16
C ALA A 63 16.57 -15.84 3.01
N LEU A 64 15.69 -15.40 2.10
CA LEU A 64 16.05 -14.62 0.91
C LEU A 64 16.11 -13.12 1.17
N ILE A 65 15.25 -12.60 2.07
CA ILE A 65 15.11 -11.17 2.35
C ILE A 65 16.32 -10.72 3.19
N ALA A 66 17.37 -10.30 2.51
CA ALA A 66 18.56 -9.71 3.08
C ALA A 66 18.62 -8.21 2.78
N GLN A 67 19.19 -7.45 3.70
CA GLN A 67 19.42 -6.02 3.53
C GLN A 67 20.43 -5.74 2.40
N PRO A 68 20.25 -4.68 1.61
CA PRO A 68 21.17 -4.32 0.53
C PRO A 68 22.55 -3.89 1.08
N ALA A 69 23.58 -3.96 0.24
CA ALA A 69 24.93 -3.55 0.64
C ALA A 69 25.00 -2.03 0.84
N ARG A 70 24.34 -1.27 -0.05
CA ARG A 70 24.10 0.16 0.10
C ARG A 70 22.64 0.38 0.50
N ARG A 71 22.43 0.86 1.72
CA ARG A 71 21.11 1.17 2.30
C ARG A 71 20.78 2.64 2.14
N TRP A 72 19.48 2.94 2.02
CA TRP A 72 18.95 4.29 2.17
C TRP A 72 19.11 4.77 3.61
N ARG A 73 19.48 6.04 3.81
CA ARG A 73 19.53 6.66 5.15
C ARG A 73 18.55 7.81 5.28
N ARG A 74 18.29 8.52 4.17
CA ARG A 74 17.33 9.62 4.08
C ARG A 74 16.42 9.43 2.88
N VAL A 75 15.11 9.34 3.12
CA VAL A 75 14.10 9.21 2.07
C VAL A 75 13.17 10.41 2.13
N ALA A 76 13.00 11.09 1.01
CA ALA A 76 12.02 12.18 0.87
C ALA A 76 10.79 11.66 0.12
N VAL A 77 9.61 11.90 0.67
CA VAL A 77 8.34 11.42 0.13
C VAL A 77 7.36 12.59 -0.02
N GLY A 78 6.65 12.67 -1.14
CA GLY A 78 5.64 13.70 -1.38
C GLY A 78 4.76 13.40 -2.60
N VAL A 79 3.66 14.11 -2.88
CA VAL A 79 3.11 15.22 -2.07
C VAL A 79 1.67 15.05 -1.61
N ASN A 80 1.00 13.93 -1.94
CA ASN A 80 -0.37 13.72 -1.50
C ASN A 80 -0.48 13.16 -0.08
N ALA A 81 -1.23 13.86 0.76
CA ALA A 81 -1.42 13.52 2.17
C ALA A 81 -2.83 13.95 2.60
N CYS A 82 -3.54 13.11 3.34
CA CYS A 82 -4.88 13.40 3.85
C CYS A 82 -5.17 12.56 5.10
N VAL A 83 -6.33 12.78 5.72
CA VAL A 83 -6.85 11.92 6.79
C VAL A 83 -8.09 11.18 6.29
N ASP A 84 -8.01 9.85 6.26
CA ASP A 84 -9.17 9.00 6.02
C ASP A 84 -9.98 8.88 7.31
N VAL A 85 -11.24 9.34 7.28
CA VAL A 85 -12.17 9.23 8.40
C VAL A 85 -13.21 8.18 8.09
N VAL A 86 -13.11 7.02 8.74
CA VAL A 86 -14.03 5.90 8.57
C VAL A 86 -15.13 5.97 9.62
N ILE A 87 -16.38 5.98 9.17
CA ILE A 87 -17.55 6.16 10.04
C ILE A 87 -18.79 5.47 9.43
N SER A 88 -19.75 5.07 10.27
CA SER A 88 -21.05 4.62 9.79
C SER A 88 -21.81 5.77 9.12
N GLY A 89 -22.16 5.59 7.85
CA GLY A 89 -22.85 6.62 7.07
C GLY A 89 -24.22 6.99 7.62
N VAL A 90 -25.03 6.00 7.98
CA VAL A 90 -26.36 6.24 8.57
C VAL A 90 -26.24 7.03 9.89
N LYS A 91 -25.30 6.65 10.76
CA LYS A 91 -25.12 7.34 12.05
C LYS A 91 -24.65 8.78 11.87
N LEU A 92 -23.74 9.05 10.93
CA LEU A 92 -23.30 10.41 10.63
C LEU A 92 -24.46 11.27 10.12
N LEU A 93 -25.24 10.77 9.16
CA LEU A 93 -26.36 11.54 8.60
C LEU A 93 -27.45 11.83 9.64
N GLN A 94 -27.73 10.88 10.54
CA GLN A 94 -28.59 11.11 11.71
C GLN A 94 -28.03 12.18 12.65
N ALA A 95 -26.72 12.15 12.93
CA ALA A 95 -26.05 13.13 13.79
C ALA A 95 -26.07 14.55 13.20
N LEU A 96 -26.01 14.65 11.86
CA LEU A 96 -26.18 15.91 11.13
C LEU A 96 -27.65 16.42 11.12
N GLY A 97 -28.58 15.69 11.73
CA GLY A 97 -30.00 16.05 11.80
C GLY A 97 -30.78 15.78 10.50
N LEU A 98 -30.23 14.95 9.60
CA LEU A 98 -30.86 14.65 8.32
C LEU A 98 -31.88 13.52 8.49
N SER A 99 -32.91 13.55 7.65
CA SER A 99 -33.96 12.53 7.58
C SER A 99 -33.92 11.88 6.19
N PRO A 100 -34.25 10.59 6.07
CA PRO A 100 -34.13 9.88 4.80
C PRO A 100 -35.07 10.46 3.75
N GLY A 101 -34.49 10.97 2.66
CA GLY A 101 -35.15 11.56 1.50
C GLY A 101 -35.48 10.53 0.42
N SER A 102 -35.56 10.97 -0.83
CA SER A 102 -35.92 10.10 -1.97
C SER A 102 -34.76 9.28 -2.56
N GLY A 103 -33.51 9.54 -2.15
CA GLY A 103 -32.31 8.91 -2.70
C GLY A 103 -32.08 9.25 -4.18
N LYS A 104 -31.10 10.11 -4.47
CA LYS A 104 -30.80 10.57 -5.83
C LYS A 104 -29.28 10.65 -6.03
N ASP A 105 -28.80 10.19 -7.17
CA ASP A 105 -27.38 10.37 -7.53
C ASP A 105 -27.07 11.83 -7.84
N HIS A 106 -25.94 12.28 -7.33
CA HIS A 106 -25.37 13.60 -7.57
C HIS A 106 -23.91 13.42 -7.96
N ALA A 107 -23.51 13.96 -9.11
CA ALA A 107 -22.12 13.88 -9.55
C ALA A 107 -21.19 14.75 -8.70
N ILE A 108 -21.70 15.87 -8.20
CA ILE A 108 -21.03 16.80 -7.28
C ILE A 108 -22.02 17.09 -6.16
N LEU A 109 -21.54 17.09 -4.92
CA LEU A 109 -22.35 17.39 -3.74
C LEU A 109 -22.21 18.89 -3.42
N HIS A 110 -23.31 19.62 -3.38
CA HIS A 110 -23.33 21.05 -3.08
C HIS A 110 -23.87 21.36 -1.68
N SER A 111 -24.50 20.38 -1.03
CA SER A 111 -25.19 20.57 0.25
C SER A 111 -25.29 19.28 1.07
N ARG A 112 -25.68 19.40 2.34
CA ARG A 112 -26.02 18.25 3.21
C ARG A 112 -27.14 17.39 2.63
N SER A 113 -28.08 17.99 1.90
CA SER A 113 -29.18 17.28 1.23
C SER A 113 -28.66 16.43 0.07
N ASP A 114 -27.75 16.95 -0.74
CA ASP A 114 -27.16 16.18 -1.85
C ASP A 114 -26.37 14.98 -1.33
N LEU A 115 -25.61 15.18 -0.23
CA LEU A 115 -24.89 14.11 0.44
C LEU A 115 -25.83 13.00 0.91
N GLU A 116 -26.91 13.35 1.59
CA GLU A 116 -27.91 12.40 2.07
C GLU A 116 -28.56 11.63 0.92
N GLU A 117 -29.02 12.35 -0.11
CA GLU A 117 -29.64 11.74 -1.30
C GLU A 117 -28.68 10.81 -2.03
N ALA A 118 -27.42 11.23 -2.24
CA ALA A 118 -26.40 10.43 -2.91
C ALA A 118 -26.04 9.19 -2.09
N PHE A 119 -25.83 9.36 -0.79
CA PHE A 119 -25.55 8.24 0.12
C PHE A 119 -26.66 7.18 0.06
N LEU A 120 -27.94 7.60 0.20
CA LEU A 120 -29.07 6.67 0.15
C LEU A 120 -29.21 5.97 -1.21
N TYR A 121 -28.94 6.67 -2.31
CA TYR A 121 -28.97 6.09 -3.64
C TYR A 121 -27.96 4.94 -3.78
N PHE A 122 -26.73 5.12 -3.31
CA PHE A 122 -25.69 4.08 -3.37
C PHE A 122 -25.89 2.98 -2.34
N MET A 123 -26.29 3.33 -1.11
CA MET A 123 -26.66 2.39 -0.06
C MET A 123 -27.78 1.46 -0.51
N GLY A 124 -28.87 2.00 -1.07
CA GLY A 124 -29.99 1.21 -1.58
C GLY A 124 -29.62 0.24 -2.71
N LYS A 125 -28.49 0.48 -3.39
CA LYS A 125 -27.92 -0.41 -4.41
C LYS A 125 -26.82 -1.34 -3.87
N GLY A 126 -26.30 -1.08 -2.67
CA GLY A 126 -25.13 -1.76 -2.12
C GLY A 126 -23.83 -1.49 -2.91
N ALA A 127 -23.72 -0.32 -3.52
CA ALA A 127 -22.64 0.04 -4.42
C ALA A 127 -21.69 1.08 -3.82
N ALA A 128 -20.39 0.94 -4.09
CA ALA A 128 -19.42 1.97 -3.76
C ALA A 128 -19.60 3.20 -4.65
N ALA A 129 -19.28 4.38 -4.12
CA ALA A 129 -19.14 5.59 -4.91
C ALA A 129 -18.18 6.57 -4.22
N GLU A 130 -17.63 7.47 -5.02
CA GLU A 130 -16.80 8.59 -4.56
C GLU A 130 -17.31 9.89 -5.18
N ARG A 131 -17.40 10.96 -4.40
CA ARG A 131 -17.93 12.27 -4.86
C ARG A 131 -17.11 13.44 -4.34
N PHE A 132 -16.98 14.47 -5.18
CA PHE A 132 -16.46 15.76 -4.75
C PHE A 132 -17.56 16.57 -4.05
N PHE A 133 -17.22 17.18 -2.92
CA PHE A 133 -18.09 18.12 -2.22
C PHE A 133 -17.63 19.55 -2.52
N SER A 134 -18.46 20.36 -3.17
CA SER A 134 -18.01 21.65 -3.72
C SER A 134 -17.96 22.79 -2.72
N ASP A 135 -18.85 22.78 -1.72
CA ASP A 135 -18.96 23.87 -0.76
C ASP A 135 -18.00 23.65 0.42
N LYS A 136 -16.97 24.48 0.51
CA LYS A 136 -15.90 24.33 1.52
C LYS A 136 -16.43 24.41 2.94
N GLU A 137 -17.25 25.42 3.25
CA GLU A 137 -17.73 25.68 4.60
C GLU A 137 -18.65 24.55 5.09
N THR A 138 -19.60 24.13 4.26
CA THR A 138 -20.49 23.00 4.59
C THR A 138 -19.71 21.70 4.71
N PHE A 139 -18.72 21.46 3.85
CA PHE A 139 -17.86 20.29 3.96
C PHE A 139 -17.07 20.28 5.28
N HIS A 140 -16.47 21.42 5.64
CA HIS A 140 -15.72 21.56 6.89
C HIS A 140 -16.60 21.23 8.11
N ASP A 141 -17.81 21.77 8.18
CA ASP A 141 -18.76 21.44 9.25
C ASP A 141 -19.06 19.94 9.34
N ILE A 142 -19.25 19.28 8.19
CA ILE A 142 -19.53 17.84 8.12
C ILE A 142 -18.29 17.04 8.54
N ALA A 143 -17.11 17.42 8.05
CA ALA A 143 -15.85 16.74 8.34
C ALA A 143 -15.49 16.85 9.82
N GLN A 144 -15.69 18.02 10.44
CA GLN A 144 -15.52 18.19 11.88
C GLN A 144 -16.49 17.28 12.65
N ALA A 145 -17.78 17.31 12.30
CA ALA A 145 -18.78 16.46 12.95
C ALA A 145 -18.48 14.95 12.77
N ALA A 146 -17.98 14.54 11.62
CA ALA A 146 -17.57 13.16 11.35
C ALA A 146 -16.32 12.76 12.15
N SER A 147 -15.32 13.63 12.17
CA SER A 147 -14.06 13.42 12.89
C SER A 147 -14.25 13.31 14.41
N GLU A 148 -15.14 14.13 14.97
CA GLU A 148 -15.46 14.14 16.41
C GLU A 148 -16.51 13.08 16.81
N PHE A 149 -17.09 12.35 15.84
CA PHE A 149 -18.17 11.41 16.12
C PHE A 149 -17.69 10.19 16.93
N PRO A 150 -18.43 9.76 17.97
CA PRO A 150 -18.08 8.56 18.72
C PRO A 150 -17.96 7.31 17.85
N GLY A 151 -16.76 6.74 17.77
CA GLY A 151 -16.45 5.56 16.98
C GLY A 151 -15.97 5.83 15.56
N ALA A 152 -15.80 7.11 15.17
CA ALA A 152 -15.01 7.46 14.01
C ALA A 152 -13.57 6.95 14.17
N GLN A 153 -13.00 6.45 13.08
CA GLN A 153 -11.62 5.99 13.04
C GLN A 153 -10.85 6.84 12.06
N HIS A 154 -9.67 7.30 12.48
CA HIS A 154 -8.79 8.14 11.68
C HIS A 154 -7.58 7.34 11.25
N TYR A 155 -7.26 7.43 9.96
CA TYR A 155 -6.09 6.80 9.39
C TYR A 155 -5.31 7.81 8.54
N VAL A 156 -3.99 7.60 8.46
CA VAL A 156 -3.15 8.26 7.46
C VAL A 156 -3.68 7.89 6.08
N GLY A 157 -4.03 8.89 5.28
CA GLY A 157 -4.46 8.77 3.89
C GLY A 157 -3.51 9.48 2.93
N GLY A 158 -3.62 9.17 1.65
CA GLY A 158 -2.72 9.65 0.60
C GLY A 158 -1.50 8.75 0.43
N ASN A 159 -1.20 8.39 -0.82
CA ASN A 159 -0.14 7.45 -1.19
C ASN A 159 1.23 7.86 -0.65
N ALA A 160 1.62 9.14 -0.83
CA ALA A 160 2.89 9.62 -0.33
C ALA A 160 2.98 9.51 1.21
N ALA A 161 1.93 9.90 1.94
CA ALA A 161 1.90 9.76 3.39
C ALA A 161 1.94 8.29 3.85
N LEU A 162 1.22 7.40 3.17
CA LEU A 162 1.23 5.95 3.46
C LEU A 162 2.62 5.32 3.21
N ILE A 163 3.29 5.69 2.12
CA ILE A 163 4.67 5.26 1.83
C ILE A 163 5.62 5.80 2.90
N GLY A 164 5.52 7.09 3.24
CA GLY A 164 6.33 7.71 4.29
C GLY A 164 6.16 7.03 5.64
N GLN A 165 4.92 6.76 6.03
CA GLN A 165 4.58 6.02 7.25
C GLN A 165 5.19 4.61 7.25
N ARG A 166 5.19 3.93 6.10
CA ARG A 166 5.81 2.59 6.00
C ARG A 166 7.33 2.65 6.14
N PHE A 167 7.98 3.63 5.50
CA PHE A 167 9.42 3.82 5.66
C PHE A 167 9.80 4.12 7.11
N ALA A 168 8.99 4.93 7.81
CA ALA A 168 9.24 5.34 9.20
C ALA A 168 9.22 4.17 10.20
N ALA A 169 8.62 3.03 9.85
CA ALA A 169 8.72 1.80 10.64
C ALA A 169 10.17 1.27 10.77
N ASN A 170 11.12 1.80 9.98
CA ASN A 170 12.53 1.48 10.04
C ASN A 170 13.29 2.57 10.81
N THR A 171 13.65 2.31 12.07
CA THR A 171 14.26 3.30 12.99
C THR A 171 15.59 3.89 12.54
N ASP A 172 16.31 3.22 11.63
CA ASP A 172 17.59 3.69 11.07
C ASP A 172 17.41 4.61 9.84
N LEU A 173 16.16 4.83 9.41
CA LEU A 173 15.80 5.61 8.23
C LEU A 173 15.18 6.93 8.64
N LYS A 174 15.72 8.04 8.13
CA LYS A 174 15.09 9.34 8.27
C LYS A 174 14.11 9.55 7.12
N VAL A 175 12.87 9.90 7.44
CA VAL A 175 11.83 10.13 6.45
C VAL A 175 11.44 11.60 6.48
N LEU A 176 11.50 12.26 5.33
CA LEU A 176 10.89 13.56 5.08
C LEU A 176 9.55 13.31 4.39
N LEU A 177 8.46 13.88 4.90
CA LEU A 177 7.17 13.90 4.23
C LEU A 177 6.75 15.35 3.98
N CYS A 178 6.49 15.69 2.71
CA CYS A 178 5.82 16.93 2.34
C CYS A 178 4.46 16.61 1.74
N GLY A 179 3.45 17.39 2.11
CA GLY A 179 2.06 17.26 1.68
C GLY A 179 1.16 18.17 2.51
N PRO A 180 -0.12 18.34 2.17
CA PRO A 180 -1.02 19.18 2.96
C PRO A 180 -1.31 18.51 4.31
N ILE A 181 -0.49 18.83 5.32
CA ILE A 181 -0.51 18.15 6.62
C ILE A 181 -1.16 19.06 7.65
N GLY A 182 -2.41 18.73 8.00
CA GLY A 182 -3.11 19.37 9.10
C GLY A 182 -2.75 18.75 10.46
N PRO A 183 -3.33 19.29 11.55
CA PRO A 183 -3.03 18.87 12.91
C PRO A 183 -3.38 17.40 13.18
N LYS A 184 -4.48 16.89 12.63
CA LYS A 184 -4.88 15.50 12.86
C LYS A 184 -3.98 14.53 12.12
N LEU A 185 -3.61 14.82 10.88
CA LEU A 185 -2.66 14.00 10.14
C LEU A 185 -1.31 13.96 10.85
N HIS A 186 -0.83 15.13 11.30
CA HIS A 186 0.43 15.22 12.04
C HIS A 186 0.43 14.37 13.32
N GLU A 187 -0.71 14.28 14.04
CA GLU A 187 -0.88 13.39 15.20
C GLU A 187 -0.81 11.90 14.83
N LEU A 188 -1.24 11.52 13.63
CA LEU A 188 -1.32 10.13 13.18
C LEU A 188 0.00 9.61 12.58
N LEU A 189 0.90 10.50 12.16
CA LEU A 189 2.20 10.13 11.60
C LEU A 189 3.13 9.56 12.66
N ASP A 190 4.03 8.67 12.25
CA ASP A 190 5.10 8.17 13.12
C ASP A 190 6.08 9.30 13.49
N ASP A 191 6.61 9.28 14.73
CA ASP A 191 7.55 10.28 15.23
C ASP A 191 8.85 10.39 14.39
N ASN A 192 9.20 9.36 13.60
CA ASN A 192 10.35 9.38 12.69
C ASN A 192 10.07 10.06 11.35
N VAL A 193 8.82 10.49 11.09
CA VAL A 193 8.45 11.29 9.92
C VAL A 193 8.69 12.77 10.24
N PHE A 194 9.69 13.34 9.59
CA PHE A 194 9.94 14.77 9.63
C PHE A 194 9.02 15.49 8.63
N VAL A 195 8.26 16.45 9.14
CA VAL A 195 7.39 17.33 8.35
C VAL A 195 7.94 18.76 8.41
N PRO A 196 8.30 19.39 7.28
CA PRO A 196 8.75 20.78 7.27
C PRO A 196 7.63 21.72 7.74
N PRO A 197 7.94 22.80 8.49
CA PRO A 197 6.94 23.76 8.93
C PRO A 197 6.08 24.33 7.80
N GLU A 198 6.66 24.53 6.61
CA GLU A 198 5.99 25.03 5.41
C GLU A 198 4.97 24.05 4.82
N SER A 199 5.05 22.77 5.21
CA SER A 199 4.12 21.72 4.83
C SER A 199 2.92 21.63 5.79
N LEU A 200 2.99 22.28 6.95
CA LEU A 200 1.91 22.30 7.93
C LEU A 200 0.84 23.30 7.52
N GLN A 201 -0.43 22.93 7.73
CA GLN A 201 -1.59 23.79 7.50
C GLN A 201 -2.57 23.73 8.68
N GLU A 202 -3.47 24.72 8.75
CA GLU A 202 -4.40 24.86 9.88
C GLU A 202 -5.49 23.77 9.89
N GLU A 203 -5.90 23.29 8.72
CA GLU A 203 -7.00 22.34 8.52
C GLU A 203 -6.49 21.07 7.84
N ASP A 204 -6.99 19.89 8.21
CA ASP A 204 -6.68 18.65 7.50
C ASP A 204 -7.51 18.50 6.22
N GLU A 205 -6.91 17.91 5.18
CA GLU A 205 -7.66 17.38 4.04
C GLU A 205 -8.34 16.08 4.47
N PHE A 206 -9.63 16.13 4.79
CA PHE A 206 -10.39 14.95 5.20
C PHE A 206 -11.00 14.21 4.00
N HIS A 207 -10.85 12.89 3.98
CA HIS A 207 -11.57 11.98 3.09
C HIS A 207 -12.56 11.18 3.93
N LEU A 208 -13.85 11.46 3.75
CA LEU A 208 -14.90 10.87 4.59
C LEU A 208 -15.39 9.57 3.96
N ILE A 209 -15.14 8.45 4.64
CA ILE A 209 -15.49 7.10 4.21
C ILE A 209 -16.69 6.62 5.04
N LEU A 210 -17.87 6.74 4.45
CA LEU A 210 -19.14 6.37 5.07
C LEU A 210 -19.45 4.91 4.76
N GLU A 211 -19.21 4.04 5.72
CA GLU A 211 -19.51 2.61 5.62
C GLU A 211 -20.98 2.33 5.93
N TYR A 212 -21.53 1.33 5.26
CA TYR A 212 -22.81 0.72 5.60
C TYR A 212 -22.71 -0.80 5.52
N LEU A 213 -23.40 -1.48 6.43
CA LEU A 213 -23.39 -2.92 6.57
C LEU A 213 -24.45 -3.57 5.67
N ALA A 214 -24.23 -4.85 5.33
CA ALA A 214 -25.27 -5.64 4.67
C ALA A 214 -26.50 -5.73 5.56
N GLY A 215 -27.66 -5.38 5.01
CA GLY A 215 -28.94 -5.35 5.71
C GLY A 215 -29.17 -4.13 6.59
N GLU A 216 -28.24 -3.16 6.64
CA GLU A 216 -28.46 -1.88 7.31
C GLU A 216 -29.62 -1.13 6.63
N GLU A 217 -30.48 -0.52 7.43
CA GLU A 217 -31.72 0.13 6.99
C GLU A 217 -31.75 1.59 7.45
N TRP A 218 -32.17 2.49 6.55
CA TRP A 218 -32.50 3.86 6.90
C TRP A 218 -33.66 4.38 6.04
N GLY A 219 -34.80 4.65 6.67
CA GLY A 219 -36.03 4.94 5.95
C GLY A 219 -36.49 3.74 5.10
N PRO A 220 -36.87 3.92 3.83
CA PRO A 220 -37.27 2.83 2.94
C PRO A 220 -36.07 2.08 2.31
N PHE A 221 -34.84 2.53 2.57
CA PHE A 221 -33.64 1.96 1.95
C PHE A 221 -33.01 0.89 2.82
N LYS A 222 -32.57 -0.18 2.17
CA LYS A 222 -31.85 -1.29 2.78
C LYS A 222 -30.65 -1.66 1.93
N ALA A 223 -29.48 -1.74 2.54
CA ALA A 223 -28.28 -2.16 1.83
C ALA A 223 -28.32 -3.67 1.54
N PRO A 224 -28.25 -4.13 0.28
CA PRO A 224 -28.22 -5.57 -0.02
C PRO A 224 -26.89 -6.21 0.43
N HIS A 225 -25.79 -5.47 0.36
CA HIS A 225 -24.45 -5.88 0.78
C HIS A 225 -23.71 -4.72 1.43
N ALA A 226 -22.66 -5.02 2.20
CA ALA A 226 -21.83 -4.01 2.84
C ALA A 226 -20.98 -3.28 1.79
N ASN A 227 -20.86 -1.96 1.92
CA ASN A 227 -20.01 -1.15 1.05
C ASN A 227 -19.73 0.22 1.70
N ARG A 228 -19.10 1.12 0.95
CA ARG A 228 -18.74 2.47 1.42
C ARG A 228 -19.05 3.55 0.39
N PHE A 229 -19.39 4.74 0.88
CA PHE A 229 -19.54 5.96 0.10
C PHE A 229 -18.47 6.95 0.54
N ILE A 230 -17.66 7.45 -0.40
CA ILE A 230 -16.51 8.31 -0.12
C ILE A 230 -16.82 9.72 -0.63
N PHE A 231 -16.46 10.75 0.13
CA PHE A 231 -16.45 12.11 -0.39
C PHE A 231 -15.43 13.00 0.30
N SER A 232 -14.95 14.00 -0.42
CA SER A 232 -13.93 14.94 0.05
C SER A 232 -14.06 16.30 -0.65
N HIS A 233 -13.47 17.33 -0.03
CA HIS A 233 -13.22 18.64 -0.63
C HIS A 233 -11.70 18.82 -0.84
N ASP A 234 -11.05 17.88 -1.51
CA ASP A 234 -9.59 17.87 -1.61
C ASP A 234 -9.08 18.71 -2.79
N LEU A 235 -8.98 20.02 -2.57
CA LEU A 235 -8.42 20.96 -3.54
C LEU A 235 -6.89 21.00 -3.48
N SER A 236 -6.29 20.83 -2.30
CA SER A 236 -4.85 20.99 -2.10
C SER A 236 -4.04 19.89 -2.77
N ASN A 237 -4.45 18.62 -2.60
CA ASN A 237 -3.81 17.52 -3.32
C ASN A 237 -4.15 17.57 -4.81
N GLY A 238 -5.39 17.94 -5.14
CA GLY A 238 -5.84 18.11 -6.53
C GLY A 238 -4.99 19.10 -7.33
N ALA A 239 -4.55 20.19 -6.70
CA ALA A 239 -3.68 21.20 -7.31
C ALA A 239 -2.17 20.98 -7.06
N MET A 240 -1.80 19.89 -6.35
CA MET A 240 -0.43 19.60 -5.90
C MET A 240 0.25 20.81 -5.21
N ASN A 241 -0.46 21.49 -4.31
CA ASN A 241 -0.01 22.76 -3.74
C ASN A 241 1.31 22.68 -2.95
N MET A 242 1.67 21.49 -2.46
CA MET A 242 2.90 21.26 -1.69
C MET A 242 4.09 20.79 -2.55
N LEU A 243 3.96 20.82 -3.88
CA LEU A 243 5.07 20.46 -4.77
C LEU A 243 6.28 21.37 -4.56
N GLU A 244 6.08 22.68 -4.51
CA GLU A 244 7.17 23.65 -4.32
C GLU A 244 7.86 23.48 -2.96
N VAL A 245 7.08 23.23 -1.89
CA VAL A 245 7.60 22.95 -0.54
C VAL A 245 8.43 21.67 -0.54
N PHE A 246 7.96 20.63 -1.24
CA PHE A 246 8.71 19.39 -1.38
C PHE A 246 10.07 19.63 -2.02
N VAL A 247 10.08 20.34 -3.16
CA VAL A 247 11.30 20.65 -3.92
C VAL A 247 12.29 21.45 -3.10
N SER A 248 11.85 22.52 -2.44
CA SER A 248 12.74 23.33 -1.60
C SER A 248 13.31 22.54 -0.42
N SER A 249 12.53 21.59 0.11
CA SER A 249 12.97 20.75 1.23
C SER A 249 14.04 19.72 0.81
N LEU A 250 14.14 19.35 -0.48
CA LEU A 250 15.13 18.38 -0.95
C LEU A 250 16.56 18.89 -0.79
N GLU A 251 16.80 20.19 -0.98
CA GLU A 251 18.13 20.81 -0.86
C GLU A 251 18.68 20.71 0.58
N GLU A 252 17.85 21.04 1.57
CA GLU A 252 18.22 20.95 2.98
C GLU A 252 18.29 19.50 3.47
N PHE A 253 17.31 18.67 3.09
CA PHE A 253 17.21 17.30 3.58
C PHE A 253 18.26 16.35 2.97
N GLN A 254 18.72 16.61 1.75
CA GLN A 254 19.72 15.82 1.02
C GLN A 254 19.37 14.31 0.96
N PRO A 255 18.24 13.92 0.39
CA PRO A 255 17.81 12.52 0.36
C PRO A 255 18.76 11.62 -0.43
N ASP A 256 18.78 10.33 -0.09
CA ASP A 256 19.41 9.28 -0.90
C ASP A 256 18.40 8.62 -1.86
N LEU A 257 17.09 8.81 -1.63
CA LEU A 257 15.97 8.33 -2.44
C LEU A 257 14.82 9.35 -2.34
N VAL A 258 14.19 9.64 -3.47
CA VAL A 258 12.99 10.50 -3.55
C VAL A 258 11.82 9.65 -4.03
N VAL A 259 10.66 9.78 -3.38
CA VAL A 259 9.42 9.13 -3.78
C VAL A 259 8.35 10.19 -4.05
N LEU A 260 7.80 10.15 -5.26
CA LEU A 260 6.73 11.01 -5.71
C LEU A 260 5.45 10.20 -5.87
N SER A 261 4.34 10.72 -5.35
CA SER A 261 2.98 10.25 -5.64
C SER A 261 2.00 11.42 -5.60
N GLY A 262 0.77 11.15 -6.03
CA GLY A 262 -0.31 12.14 -6.08
C GLY A 262 -0.61 12.71 -7.47
N LEU A 263 0.09 12.29 -8.54
CA LEU A 263 -0.20 12.81 -9.89
C LEU A 263 -1.63 12.52 -10.35
N HIS A 264 -2.23 11.42 -9.88
CA HIS A 264 -3.62 11.03 -10.15
C HIS A 264 -4.64 12.03 -9.59
N MET A 265 -4.30 12.77 -8.52
CA MET A 265 -5.19 13.76 -7.91
C MET A 265 -5.49 14.94 -8.85
N MET A 266 -4.64 15.17 -9.86
CA MET A 266 -4.85 16.22 -10.84
C MET A 266 -5.95 15.90 -11.86
N GLU A 267 -6.53 14.70 -11.87
CA GLU A 267 -7.53 14.26 -12.84
C GLU A 267 -8.74 15.21 -12.93
N GLY A 268 -9.16 15.78 -11.80
CA GLY A 268 -10.26 16.76 -11.73
C GLY A 268 -9.89 18.20 -12.15
N GLN A 269 -8.61 18.47 -12.42
CA GLN A 269 -8.14 19.82 -12.78
C GLN A 269 -8.25 20.10 -14.29
N SER A 270 -8.12 21.38 -14.66
CA SER A 270 -8.04 21.76 -16.07
C SER A 270 -6.80 21.17 -16.76
N LYS A 271 -6.89 20.93 -18.06
CA LYS A 271 -5.76 20.42 -18.87
C LYS A 271 -4.55 21.36 -18.81
N GLU A 272 -4.79 22.66 -18.74
CA GLU A 272 -3.76 23.69 -18.61
C GLU A 272 -3.02 23.57 -17.28
N LEU A 273 -3.73 23.34 -16.17
CA LEU A 273 -3.13 23.16 -14.85
C LEU A 273 -2.38 21.83 -14.77
N GLN A 274 -2.97 20.73 -15.27
CA GLN A 274 -2.30 19.43 -15.38
C GLN A 274 -0.97 19.54 -16.11
N ARG A 275 -0.95 20.14 -17.32
CA ARG A 275 0.27 20.32 -18.11
C ARG A 275 1.30 21.21 -17.38
N LYS A 276 0.84 22.27 -16.70
CA LYS A 276 1.70 23.16 -15.92
C LYS A 276 2.39 22.38 -14.79
N ARG A 277 1.62 21.66 -13.97
CA ARG A 277 2.14 20.89 -12.83
C ARG A 277 3.06 19.76 -13.26
N LEU A 278 2.75 19.04 -14.35
CA LEU A 278 3.65 18.01 -14.89
C LEU A 278 5.02 18.59 -15.30
N LEU A 279 5.04 19.78 -15.92
CA LEU A 279 6.30 20.45 -16.26
C LEU A 279 7.09 20.87 -15.02
N GLU A 280 6.41 21.37 -13.99
CA GLU A 280 7.03 21.71 -12.71
C GLU A 280 7.61 20.46 -12.02
N VAL A 281 6.90 19.33 -12.04
CA VAL A 281 7.42 18.03 -11.56
C VAL A 281 8.69 17.62 -12.30
N VAL A 282 8.72 17.71 -13.64
CA VAL A 282 9.91 17.36 -14.41
C VAL A 282 11.07 18.30 -14.10
N THR A 283 10.80 19.61 -13.98
CA THR A 283 11.82 20.62 -13.62
C THR A 283 12.39 20.33 -12.23
N ALA A 284 11.52 20.07 -11.26
CA ALA A 284 11.87 19.69 -9.90
C ALA A 284 12.77 18.46 -9.85
N ILE A 285 12.43 17.41 -10.63
CA ILE A 285 13.25 16.21 -10.71
C ILE A 285 14.62 16.52 -11.34
N SER A 286 14.67 17.44 -12.31
CA SER A 286 15.92 17.84 -12.98
C SER A 286 16.91 18.54 -12.05
N ASP A 287 16.40 19.20 -10.99
CA ASP A 287 17.21 19.90 -9.99
C ASP A 287 17.77 18.95 -8.91
N ILE A 288 17.29 17.70 -8.85
CA ILE A 288 17.81 16.68 -7.93
C ILE A 288 19.20 16.25 -8.40
N PRO A 289 20.21 16.18 -7.50
CA PRO A 289 21.54 15.72 -7.87
C PRO A 289 21.55 14.36 -8.59
N THR A 290 22.33 14.28 -9.66
CA THR A 290 22.52 13.03 -10.42
C THR A 290 22.94 11.88 -9.51
N GLY A 291 22.26 10.73 -9.62
CA GLY A 291 22.54 9.53 -8.83
C GLY A 291 21.62 9.31 -7.62
N ILE A 292 20.77 10.28 -7.28
CA ILE A 292 19.64 10.08 -6.35
C ILE A 292 18.46 9.57 -7.18
N PRO A 293 18.02 8.31 -7.01
CA PRO A 293 16.88 7.79 -7.75
C PRO A 293 15.57 8.46 -7.31
N VAL A 294 14.71 8.74 -8.28
CA VAL A 294 13.32 9.15 -8.05
C VAL A 294 12.40 7.98 -8.37
N HIS A 295 11.55 7.60 -7.43
CA HIS A 295 10.48 6.63 -7.64
C HIS A 295 9.15 7.37 -7.81
N LEU A 296 8.35 6.98 -8.80
CA LEU A 296 6.97 7.43 -8.97
C LEU A 296 6.02 6.28 -8.65
N GLU A 297 5.22 6.47 -7.60
CA GLU A 297 4.09 5.58 -7.29
C GLU A 297 2.86 6.05 -8.06
N LEU A 298 2.40 5.21 -8.99
CA LEU A 298 1.13 5.42 -9.68
C LEU A 298 -0.02 4.92 -8.81
N ALA A 299 -1.17 5.56 -8.96
CA ALA A 299 -2.41 5.12 -8.33
C ALA A 299 -3.55 5.23 -9.36
N SER A 300 -4.75 4.86 -8.92
CA SER A 300 -5.95 4.81 -9.75
C SER A 300 -6.16 6.10 -10.55
N MET A 301 -6.24 5.96 -11.88
CA MET A 301 -6.55 7.03 -12.82
C MET A 301 -7.55 6.52 -13.87
N THR A 302 -8.37 7.43 -14.39
CA THR A 302 -9.34 7.13 -15.46
C THR A 302 -9.16 8.03 -16.70
N ASN A 303 -8.38 9.10 -16.57
CA ASN A 303 -8.09 10.09 -17.61
C ASN A 303 -6.90 9.64 -18.47
N ARG A 304 -7.22 9.20 -19.70
CA ARG A 304 -6.23 8.67 -20.65
C ARG A 304 -5.26 9.74 -21.11
N GLU A 305 -5.71 10.98 -21.30
CA GLU A 305 -4.87 12.09 -21.71
C GLU A 305 -3.85 12.46 -20.63
N LEU A 306 -4.24 12.42 -19.34
CA LEU A 306 -3.33 12.65 -18.23
C LEU A 306 -2.29 11.52 -18.13
N MET A 307 -2.72 10.26 -18.17
CA MET A 307 -1.79 9.11 -18.18
C MET A 307 -0.84 9.17 -19.39
N SER A 308 -1.36 9.44 -20.59
CA SER A 308 -0.57 9.65 -21.80
C SER A 308 0.42 10.80 -21.64
N SER A 309 0.03 11.87 -20.94
CA SER A 309 0.93 12.99 -20.62
C SER A 309 2.01 12.60 -19.61
N ILE A 310 1.69 11.81 -18.57
CA ILE A 310 2.71 11.30 -17.64
C ILE A 310 3.74 10.43 -18.36
N VAL A 311 3.28 9.58 -19.29
CA VAL A 311 4.14 8.69 -20.08
C VAL A 311 4.97 9.46 -21.12
N HIS A 312 4.35 10.36 -21.90
CA HIS A 312 5.01 11.05 -23.04
C HIS A 312 5.55 12.45 -22.73
N GLN A 313 4.93 13.23 -21.83
CA GLN A 313 5.38 14.57 -21.42
C GLN A 313 6.49 14.52 -20.33
N GLN A 314 7.40 13.55 -20.46
CA GLN A 314 8.73 13.54 -19.82
C GLN A 314 8.81 13.10 -18.36
N VAL A 315 7.72 12.79 -17.65
CA VAL A 315 7.85 12.28 -16.27
C VAL A 315 8.57 10.92 -16.26
N PHE A 316 8.15 9.97 -17.10
CA PHE A 316 8.77 8.64 -17.18
C PHE A 316 10.28 8.70 -17.46
N PRO A 317 10.76 9.48 -18.46
CA PRO A 317 12.19 9.69 -18.67
C PRO A 317 12.95 10.27 -17.47
N ALA A 318 12.30 11.01 -16.56
CA ALA A 318 12.94 11.67 -15.43
C ALA A 318 12.97 10.81 -14.15
N VAL A 319 12.15 9.76 -14.06
CA VAL A 319 12.07 8.90 -12.86
C VAL A 319 12.84 7.61 -13.05
N ALA A 320 13.52 7.15 -12.00
CA ALA A 320 14.33 5.94 -12.03
C ALA A 320 13.52 4.65 -11.83
N SER A 321 12.41 4.74 -11.09
CA SER A 321 11.57 3.60 -10.74
C SER A 321 10.08 3.93 -10.80
N LEU A 322 9.27 2.94 -11.15
CA LEU A 322 7.81 2.99 -11.06
C LEU A 322 7.28 1.95 -10.06
N GLY A 323 6.18 2.27 -9.37
CA GLY A 323 5.35 1.35 -8.62
C GLY A 323 3.90 1.45 -9.11
N LEU A 324 3.25 0.31 -9.35
CA LEU A 324 1.91 0.25 -9.94
C LEU A 324 1.25 -1.13 -9.79
N ASN A 325 -0.07 -1.17 -9.75
CA ASN A 325 -0.86 -2.41 -9.71
C ASN A 325 -1.32 -2.86 -11.12
N GLU A 326 -2.10 -3.95 -11.17
CA GLU A 326 -2.69 -4.48 -12.40
C GLU A 326 -3.57 -3.50 -13.20
N GLN A 327 -4.38 -2.70 -12.52
CA GLN A 327 -5.25 -1.71 -13.15
C GLN A 327 -4.43 -0.59 -13.77
N GLU A 328 -3.45 -0.02 -13.05
CA GLU A 328 -2.60 1.03 -13.62
C GLU A 328 -1.73 0.49 -14.76
N LEU A 329 -1.20 -0.74 -14.67
CA LEU A 329 -0.42 -1.35 -15.76
C LEU A 329 -1.22 -1.44 -17.06
N LEU A 330 -2.44 -1.99 -16.98
CA LEU A 330 -3.30 -2.14 -18.14
C LEU A 330 -3.75 -0.77 -18.66
N PHE A 331 -4.14 0.12 -17.76
CA PHE A 331 -4.59 1.46 -18.14
C PHE A 331 -3.48 2.27 -18.82
N LEU A 332 -2.24 2.15 -18.35
CA LEU A 332 -1.05 2.72 -18.98
C LEU A 332 -0.87 2.19 -20.39
N SER A 333 -0.87 0.85 -20.56
CA SER A 333 -0.75 0.24 -21.88
C SER A 333 -1.85 0.71 -22.84
N GLN A 334 -3.11 0.74 -22.38
CA GLN A 334 -4.22 1.24 -23.18
C GLN A 334 -4.04 2.72 -23.58
N SER A 335 -3.60 3.57 -22.65
CA SER A 335 -3.47 5.02 -22.86
C SER A 335 -2.31 5.39 -23.80
N ALA A 336 -1.28 4.56 -23.87
CA ALA A 336 -0.10 4.74 -24.73
C ALA A 336 -0.07 3.75 -25.92
N SER A 337 -1.17 3.04 -26.19
CA SER A 337 -1.29 2.05 -27.28
C SER A 337 -0.21 0.96 -27.26
N GLY A 338 0.15 0.49 -26.07
CA GLY A 338 1.11 -0.57 -25.84
C GLY A 338 0.55 -1.99 -26.09
N PRO A 339 1.33 -3.04 -25.76
CA PRO A 339 0.92 -4.44 -25.83
C PRO A 339 -0.38 -4.72 -25.09
N HIS A 340 -1.22 -5.58 -25.66
CA HIS A 340 -2.48 -6.02 -25.04
C HIS A 340 -3.46 -4.87 -24.71
N SER A 341 -3.28 -3.68 -25.29
CA SER A 341 -4.12 -2.48 -25.11
C SER A 341 -5.57 -2.66 -25.57
N SER A 342 -5.88 -3.68 -26.35
CA SER A 342 -7.26 -4.04 -26.74
C SER A 342 -8.04 -4.74 -25.62
N LEU A 343 -7.37 -5.23 -24.58
CA LEU A 343 -8.02 -5.85 -23.42
C LEU A 343 -8.79 -4.77 -22.64
N SER A 344 -10.09 -4.96 -22.40
CA SER A 344 -10.91 -3.98 -21.65
C SER A 344 -10.58 -3.94 -20.17
N SER A 345 -10.34 -5.12 -19.58
CA SER A 345 -10.04 -5.35 -18.16
C SER A 345 -9.39 -6.72 -18.01
N TRP A 346 -8.67 -6.96 -16.90
CA TRP A 346 -8.21 -8.30 -16.56
C TRP A 346 -9.40 -9.23 -16.27
N ASP A 347 -9.34 -10.47 -16.76
CA ASP A 347 -10.30 -11.52 -16.41
C ASP A 347 -9.74 -12.35 -15.25
N GLY A 348 -10.01 -11.91 -14.02
CA GLY A 348 -9.46 -12.52 -12.81
C GLY A 348 -7.99 -12.15 -12.60
N VAL A 349 -7.13 -13.16 -12.37
CA VAL A 349 -5.69 -12.95 -12.13
C VAL A 349 -4.99 -12.54 -13.43
N PRO A 350 -4.25 -11.42 -13.46
CA PRO A 350 -3.52 -11.00 -14.66
C PRO A 350 -2.54 -12.08 -15.16
N ASP A 351 -2.62 -12.42 -16.44
CA ASP A 351 -1.71 -13.38 -17.06
C ASP A 351 -0.25 -12.88 -16.99
N VAL A 352 0.63 -13.72 -16.45
CA VAL A 352 2.04 -13.37 -16.19
C VAL A 352 2.79 -13.01 -17.47
N GLY A 353 2.53 -13.72 -18.57
CA GLY A 353 3.18 -13.46 -19.84
C GLY A 353 2.74 -12.14 -20.45
N MET A 354 1.44 -11.82 -20.36
CA MET A 354 0.90 -10.53 -20.83
C MET A 354 1.44 -9.36 -20.00
N VAL A 355 1.48 -9.50 -18.68
CA VAL A 355 2.09 -8.51 -17.78
C VAL A 355 3.56 -8.31 -18.12
N SER A 356 4.32 -9.39 -18.31
CA SER A 356 5.74 -9.35 -18.66
C SER A 356 5.98 -8.65 -20.00
N ASP A 357 5.09 -8.85 -20.99
CA ASP A 357 5.15 -8.14 -22.27
C ASP A 357 4.95 -6.64 -22.12
N ILE A 358 4.01 -6.19 -21.27
CA ILE A 358 3.79 -4.77 -21.01
C ILE A 358 4.98 -4.16 -20.26
N LEU A 359 5.48 -4.83 -19.22
CA LEU A 359 6.64 -4.36 -18.45
C LEU A 359 7.89 -4.24 -19.31
N PHE A 360 8.14 -5.25 -20.16
CA PHE A 360 9.22 -5.21 -21.14
C PHE A 360 9.06 -4.01 -22.08
N TRP A 361 7.88 -3.84 -22.67
CA TRP A 361 7.59 -2.73 -23.57
C TRP A 361 7.81 -1.36 -22.90
N ILE A 362 7.37 -1.16 -21.65
CA ILE A 362 7.59 0.11 -20.94
C ILE A 362 9.09 0.39 -20.81
N LEU A 363 9.90 -0.58 -20.37
CA LEU A 363 11.34 -0.37 -20.20
C LEU A 363 12.07 -0.20 -21.54
N LYS A 364 11.61 -0.84 -22.62
CA LYS A 364 12.19 -0.65 -23.96
C LYS A 364 11.80 0.68 -24.60
N GLU A 365 10.52 1.07 -24.51
CA GLU A 365 9.97 2.25 -25.17
C GLU A 365 10.02 3.54 -24.34
N HIS A 366 10.24 3.45 -23.03
CA HIS A 366 10.34 4.61 -22.15
C HIS A 366 11.53 4.57 -21.20
N GLY A 367 12.13 3.39 -21.00
CA GLY A 367 13.30 3.22 -20.15
C GLY A 367 14.63 3.63 -20.79
N ARG A 368 15.67 3.59 -19.97
CA ARG A 368 17.05 3.88 -20.34
C ARG A 368 17.55 2.90 -21.40
N SER A 369 18.19 3.41 -22.44
CA SER A 369 18.88 2.61 -23.45
C SER A 369 20.01 3.42 -24.08
N GLU A 370 20.89 2.77 -24.85
CA GLU A 370 22.00 3.45 -25.55
C GLU A 370 21.53 4.64 -26.42
N ASN A 371 20.30 4.58 -26.94
CA ASN A 371 19.73 5.59 -27.84
C ASN A 371 18.76 6.56 -27.14
N ARG A 372 18.48 6.40 -25.83
CA ARG A 372 17.50 7.24 -25.11
C ARG A 372 18.03 7.69 -23.76
N ALA A 373 18.11 9.00 -23.58
CA ALA A 373 18.27 9.63 -22.27
C ALA A 373 16.96 9.48 -21.48
N SER A 374 16.93 8.46 -20.63
CA SER A 374 15.87 8.17 -19.68
C SER A 374 16.53 7.58 -18.43
N ASP A 375 16.02 7.90 -17.26
CA ASP A 375 16.49 7.33 -16.00
C ASP A 375 15.69 6.08 -15.60
N LEU A 376 14.54 5.85 -16.26
CA LEU A 376 13.66 4.74 -15.94
C LEU A 376 14.32 3.39 -16.21
N THR A 377 14.60 2.68 -15.12
CA THR A 377 15.34 1.41 -15.14
C THR A 377 14.70 0.35 -14.25
N ARG A 378 13.62 0.65 -13.54
CA ARG A 378 12.93 -0.27 -12.62
C ARG A 378 11.42 -0.10 -12.62
N ILE A 379 10.68 -1.20 -12.59
CA ILE A 379 9.23 -1.22 -12.36
C ILE A 379 8.93 -2.31 -11.32
N HIS A 380 8.25 -1.93 -10.24
CA HIS A 380 7.69 -2.87 -9.27
C HIS A 380 6.20 -3.00 -9.54
N PHE A 381 5.84 -4.09 -10.23
CA PHE A 381 4.47 -4.47 -10.48
C PHE A 381 3.97 -5.38 -9.36
N HIS A 382 2.77 -5.12 -8.87
CA HIS A 382 2.15 -5.97 -7.86
C HIS A 382 0.68 -6.25 -8.18
N THR A 383 0.25 -7.46 -7.82
CA THR A 383 -1.15 -7.87 -7.83
C THR A 383 -1.48 -8.51 -6.49
N LEU A 384 -2.76 -8.85 -6.30
CA LEU A 384 -3.18 -9.62 -5.12
C LEU A 384 -2.39 -10.93 -4.94
N VAL A 385 -1.98 -11.61 -6.03
CA VAL A 385 -1.49 -13.00 -5.95
C VAL A 385 -0.04 -13.21 -6.39
N TYR A 386 0.58 -12.25 -7.07
CA TYR A 386 2.01 -12.27 -7.41
C TYR A 386 2.53 -10.87 -7.71
N HIS A 387 3.85 -10.68 -7.56
CA HIS A 387 4.55 -9.45 -7.95
C HIS A 387 5.61 -9.77 -9.00
N ILE A 388 5.97 -8.76 -9.80
CA ILE A 388 7.11 -8.80 -10.72
C ILE A 388 7.92 -7.53 -10.52
N LEU A 389 9.22 -7.70 -10.32
CA LEU A 389 10.17 -6.61 -10.35
C LEU A 389 10.98 -6.71 -11.66
N ALA A 390 10.73 -5.78 -12.59
CA ALA A 390 11.43 -5.70 -13.87
C ALA A 390 12.49 -4.59 -13.81
N THR A 391 13.73 -4.90 -14.20
CA THR A 391 14.85 -3.96 -14.16
C THR A 391 15.70 -4.02 -15.42
N VAL A 392 16.17 -2.87 -15.89
CA VAL A 392 17.28 -2.79 -16.85
C VAL A 392 18.55 -3.26 -16.16
N ASP A 393 19.26 -4.18 -16.81
CA ASP A 393 20.41 -4.86 -16.23
C ASP A 393 21.52 -3.88 -15.83
N GLY A 394 22.12 -4.11 -14.66
CA GLY A 394 23.25 -3.32 -14.16
C GLY A 394 22.88 -2.12 -13.29
N HIS A 395 21.64 -1.64 -13.30
CA HIS A 395 21.23 -0.44 -12.55
C HIS A 395 20.73 -0.70 -11.12
N TRP A 396 20.25 -1.92 -10.84
CA TRP A 396 19.68 -2.28 -9.55
C TRP A 396 20.24 -3.60 -9.05
N ALA A 397 20.42 -3.72 -7.73
CA ALA A 397 20.85 -4.94 -7.05
C ALA A 397 19.91 -5.30 -5.90
N ASN A 398 20.08 -6.51 -5.34
CA ASN A 398 19.25 -7.04 -4.26
C ASN A 398 17.76 -7.24 -4.63
N GLN A 399 17.46 -7.43 -5.93
CA GLN A 399 16.08 -7.47 -6.43
C GLN A 399 15.31 -8.72 -5.98
N LEU A 400 16.00 -9.84 -5.73
CA LEU A 400 15.43 -11.04 -5.11
C LEU A 400 14.82 -10.74 -3.73
N ALA A 401 15.57 -10.04 -2.88
CA ALA A 401 15.09 -9.63 -1.55
C ALA A 401 14.00 -8.56 -1.65
N ALA A 402 14.16 -7.59 -2.56
CA ALA A 402 13.20 -6.51 -2.76
C ALA A 402 11.80 -7.01 -3.15
N VAL A 403 11.70 -7.87 -4.16
CA VAL A 403 10.39 -8.38 -4.60
C VAL A 403 9.76 -9.29 -3.54
N ALA A 404 10.56 -10.11 -2.85
CA ALA A 404 10.12 -10.96 -1.75
C ALA A 404 9.63 -10.16 -0.54
N ALA A 405 10.32 -9.08 -0.18
CA ALA A 405 9.92 -8.19 0.92
C ALA A 405 8.58 -7.50 0.60
N GLY A 406 8.42 -7.01 -0.62
CA GLY A 406 7.14 -6.47 -1.12
C GLY A 406 6.01 -7.50 -1.01
N ALA A 407 6.23 -8.74 -1.44
CA ALA A 407 5.20 -9.78 -1.36
C ALA A 407 4.90 -10.24 0.07
N ARG A 408 5.91 -10.29 0.94
CA ARG A 408 5.72 -10.61 2.36
C ARG A 408 4.88 -9.55 3.07
N VAL A 409 5.17 -8.26 2.85
CA VAL A 409 4.43 -7.18 3.52
C VAL A 409 2.96 -7.15 3.12
N ALA A 410 2.64 -7.48 1.87
CA ALA A 410 1.26 -7.60 1.42
C ALA A 410 0.45 -8.57 2.30
N GLY A 411 1.02 -9.74 2.59
CA GLY A 411 0.40 -10.75 3.45
C GLY A 411 0.31 -10.33 4.92
N THR A 412 1.40 -9.82 5.49
CA THR A 412 1.46 -9.43 6.91
C THR A 412 0.58 -8.22 7.21
N GLN A 413 0.56 -7.21 6.34
CA GLN A 413 -0.28 -6.03 6.51
C GLN A 413 -1.76 -6.39 6.32
N ALA A 414 -2.10 -7.18 5.31
CA ALA A 414 -3.49 -7.60 5.09
C ALA A 414 -4.04 -8.40 6.27
N CYS A 415 -3.24 -9.29 6.87
CA CYS A 415 -3.64 -10.08 8.02
C CYS A 415 -3.45 -9.36 9.38
N ALA A 416 -2.86 -8.17 9.40
CA ALA A 416 -2.46 -7.45 10.61
C ALA A 416 -1.60 -8.31 11.56
N THR A 417 -0.54 -8.93 11.02
CA THR A 417 0.43 -9.75 11.77
C THR A 417 1.84 -9.22 11.57
N GLU A 418 2.75 -9.45 12.53
CA GLU A 418 4.17 -9.06 12.38
C GLU A 418 4.92 -9.96 11.41
N THR A 419 4.55 -11.24 11.37
CA THR A 419 5.12 -12.27 10.48
C THR A 419 4.00 -13.03 9.77
N ILE A 420 4.35 -13.83 8.77
CA ILE A 420 3.36 -14.63 8.03
C ILE A 420 2.80 -15.74 8.93
N ASP A 421 1.52 -15.64 9.28
CA ASP A 421 0.76 -16.75 9.85
C ASP A 421 0.23 -17.64 8.72
N THR A 422 0.88 -18.79 8.53
CA THR A 422 0.58 -19.74 7.44
C THR A 422 -0.85 -20.31 7.52
N ASN A 423 -1.52 -20.23 8.66
CA ASN A 423 -2.92 -20.66 8.78
C ASN A 423 -3.89 -19.62 8.23
N ARG A 424 -3.50 -18.35 8.22
CA ARG A 424 -4.32 -17.21 7.79
C ARG A 424 -4.08 -16.78 6.35
N VAL A 425 -3.08 -17.35 5.68
CA VAL A 425 -2.77 -17.05 4.27
C VAL A 425 -2.98 -18.25 3.36
N SER A 426 -3.06 -17.99 2.06
CA SER A 426 -3.21 -19.01 1.02
C SER A 426 -2.37 -18.66 -0.21
N LEU A 427 -1.69 -19.64 -0.79
CA LEU A 427 -1.00 -19.47 -2.06
C LEU A 427 -1.99 -19.55 -3.23
N ARG A 428 -2.19 -18.42 -3.94
CA ARG A 428 -3.16 -18.31 -5.05
C ARG A 428 -2.53 -17.92 -6.39
N ALA A 429 -1.22 -17.78 -6.45
CA ALA A 429 -0.49 -17.54 -7.69
C ALA A 429 -0.69 -18.71 -8.67
N PRO A 430 -0.61 -18.48 -9.99
CA PRO A 430 -0.58 -19.56 -10.97
C PRO A 430 0.58 -20.51 -10.66
N GLN A 431 0.30 -21.81 -10.54
CA GLN A 431 1.33 -22.83 -10.31
C GLN A 431 2.25 -22.99 -11.52
N GLU A 432 1.76 -22.60 -12.70
CA GLU A 432 2.47 -22.68 -13.95
C GLU A 432 2.03 -21.54 -14.87
N PHE A 433 2.98 -20.94 -15.59
CA PHE A 433 2.74 -19.82 -16.49
C PHE A 433 3.81 -19.72 -17.57
N THR A 434 3.55 -18.92 -18.61
CA THR A 434 4.53 -18.55 -19.65
C THR A 434 5.05 -17.13 -19.39
N THR A 435 6.30 -16.86 -19.77
CA THR A 435 6.93 -15.54 -19.55
C THR A 435 6.59 -14.48 -20.59
N SER A 436 5.94 -14.85 -21.70
CA SER A 436 5.52 -13.92 -22.77
C SER A 436 4.46 -14.59 -23.65
N HIS A 437 3.60 -13.77 -24.26
CA HIS A 437 2.69 -14.17 -25.35
C HIS A 437 3.06 -13.56 -26.71
N LEU A 438 3.92 -12.53 -26.74
CA LEU A 438 4.36 -11.89 -27.98
C LEU A 438 5.57 -12.58 -28.63
N GLU A 439 6.33 -13.38 -27.89
CA GLU A 439 7.45 -14.17 -28.40
C GLU A 439 7.48 -15.58 -27.80
N SER A 440 8.53 -16.36 -28.08
CA SER A 440 8.70 -17.71 -27.52
C SER A 440 9.02 -17.65 -26.01
N GLY A 441 7.99 -17.40 -25.19
CA GLY A 441 8.09 -17.39 -23.74
C GLY A 441 8.49 -18.75 -23.16
N SER A 442 9.26 -18.73 -22.07
CA SER A 442 9.59 -19.95 -21.32
C SER A 442 8.43 -20.35 -20.42
N ARG A 443 8.22 -21.65 -20.28
CA ARG A 443 7.24 -22.22 -19.34
C ARG A 443 7.89 -22.38 -17.97
N ILE A 444 7.27 -21.80 -16.95
CA ILE A 444 7.77 -21.79 -15.56
C ILE A 444 6.78 -22.53 -14.67
N VAL A 445 7.29 -23.36 -13.76
CA VAL A 445 6.53 -24.01 -12.70
C VAL A 445 6.98 -23.46 -11.35
N LEU A 446 6.03 -22.98 -10.55
CA LEU A 446 6.30 -22.39 -9.25
C LEU A 446 6.85 -23.43 -8.27
N ASN A 447 7.94 -23.08 -7.58
CA ASN A 447 8.51 -23.89 -6.52
C ASN A 447 8.50 -23.12 -5.19
N PRO A 448 7.69 -23.52 -4.19
CA PRO A 448 7.67 -22.87 -2.87
C PRO A 448 9.04 -22.80 -2.16
N ASP A 449 9.96 -23.72 -2.44
CA ASP A 449 11.32 -23.70 -1.85
C ASP A 449 12.27 -22.71 -2.56
N LYS A 450 11.87 -22.19 -3.71
CA LYS A 450 12.57 -21.17 -4.50
C LYS A 450 11.55 -20.11 -4.94
N PRO A 451 11.09 -19.26 -3.99
CA PRO A 451 9.89 -18.47 -4.16
C PRO A 451 10.04 -17.38 -5.24
N VAL A 452 11.28 -16.97 -5.55
CA VAL A 452 11.54 -16.00 -6.62
C VAL A 452 12.04 -16.72 -7.86
N VAL A 453 11.36 -16.51 -8.98
CA VAL A 453 11.76 -17.00 -10.30
C VAL A 453 12.30 -15.84 -11.13
N GLU A 454 13.43 -16.07 -11.78
CA GLU A 454 14.13 -15.08 -12.59
C GLU A 454 14.14 -15.48 -14.07
N TRP A 455 13.93 -14.51 -14.95
CA TRP A 455 14.21 -14.66 -16.38
C TRP A 455 14.69 -13.34 -16.98
N HIS A 456 15.33 -13.42 -18.15
CA HIS A 456 15.92 -12.28 -18.83
C HIS A 456 15.35 -12.14 -20.25
N ARG A 457 15.22 -10.90 -20.71
CA ARG A 457 14.82 -10.55 -22.08
C ARG A 457 15.55 -9.27 -22.49
N GLU A 458 16.47 -9.38 -23.45
CA GLU A 458 17.18 -8.25 -24.07
C GLU A 458 17.71 -7.16 -23.11
N GLY A 459 18.47 -7.56 -22.08
CA GLY A 459 19.04 -6.62 -21.11
C GLY A 459 18.06 -6.16 -20.03
N ILE A 460 16.89 -6.79 -19.92
CA ILE A 460 15.94 -6.61 -18.82
C ILE A 460 15.79 -7.92 -18.07
N THR A 461 15.92 -7.86 -16.75
CA THR A 461 15.70 -8.97 -15.83
C THR A 461 14.37 -8.83 -15.11
N PHE A 462 13.65 -9.93 -14.97
CA PHE A 462 12.37 -10.02 -14.28
C PHE A 462 12.50 -10.94 -13.08
N HIS A 463 12.05 -10.47 -11.92
CA HIS A 463 11.98 -11.26 -10.69
C HIS A 463 10.52 -11.41 -10.29
N PHE A 464 9.98 -12.61 -10.47
CA PHE A 464 8.62 -12.96 -10.09
C PHE A 464 8.60 -13.59 -8.70
N THR A 465 7.63 -13.24 -7.87
CA THR A 465 7.31 -13.98 -6.65
C THR A 465 5.80 -14.11 -6.49
N PRO A 466 5.27 -15.25 -6.04
CA PRO A 466 3.87 -15.35 -5.61
C PRO A 466 3.60 -14.45 -4.41
N VAL A 467 2.35 -14.21 -4.05
CA VAL A 467 1.94 -13.56 -2.79
C VAL A 467 1.15 -14.56 -1.95
N LEU A 468 1.40 -14.56 -0.64
CA LEU A 468 0.60 -15.31 0.33
C LEU A 468 -0.61 -14.46 0.73
N VAL A 469 -1.75 -14.74 0.10
CA VAL A 469 -2.96 -13.92 0.21
C VAL A 469 -3.65 -14.18 1.55
N CYS A 470 -3.89 -13.12 2.32
CA CYS A 470 -4.67 -13.21 3.56
C CYS A 470 -6.09 -13.73 3.27
N LYS A 471 -6.52 -14.75 4.01
CA LYS A 471 -7.86 -15.36 3.88
C LYS A 471 -8.95 -14.42 4.37
N ASP A 472 -8.70 -13.76 5.49
CA ASP A 472 -9.61 -12.82 6.16
C ASP A 472 -8.88 -11.49 6.38
N PRO A 473 -8.83 -10.60 5.37
CA PRO A 473 -8.09 -9.35 5.46
C PRO A 473 -8.72 -8.41 6.49
N VAL A 474 -7.88 -7.82 7.33
CA VAL A 474 -8.23 -6.82 8.33
C VAL A 474 -7.97 -5.41 7.80
N ARG A 475 -6.90 -5.22 7.01
CA ARG A 475 -6.51 -3.93 6.44
C ARG A 475 -6.12 -4.07 4.97
N THR A 476 -6.88 -3.48 4.07
CA THR A 476 -6.60 -3.52 2.61
C THR A 476 -6.15 -2.18 2.05
N VAL A 477 -6.42 -1.08 2.75
CA VAL A 477 -5.98 0.26 2.36
C VAL A 477 -4.47 0.40 2.56
N GLY A 478 -3.79 0.99 1.59
CA GLY A 478 -2.35 1.20 1.63
C GLY A 478 -1.50 -0.04 1.39
N LEU A 479 -2.08 -1.13 0.86
CA LEU A 479 -1.30 -2.34 0.55
C LEU A 479 -0.28 -2.09 -0.56
N GLY A 480 -0.68 -1.46 -1.68
CA GLY A 480 0.23 -1.10 -2.78
C GLY A 480 1.37 -0.20 -2.30
N ASP A 481 1.02 0.86 -1.57
CA ASP A 481 1.98 1.80 -0.97
C ASP A 481 3.02 1.08 -0.09
N ALA A 482 2.57 0.15 0.76
CA ALA A 482 3.47 -0.63 1.61
C ALA A 482 4.36 -1.59 0.80
N ILE A 483 3.82 -2.21 -0.26
CA ILE A 483 4.54 -3.09 -1.18
C ILE A 483 5.68 -2.32 -1.87
N SER A 484 5.37 -1.14 -2.43
CA SER A 484 6.34 -0.28 -3.10
C SER A 484 7.40 0.21 -2.13
N ALA A 485 7.00 0.68 -0.94
CA ALA A 485 7.93 1.13 0.10
C ALA A 485 8.90 0.02 0.54
N GLU A 486 8.42 -1.19 0.85
CA GLU A 486 9.28 -2.32 1.23
C GLU A 486 10.17 -2.77 0.07
N GLY A 487 9.61 -2.86 -1.14
CA GLY A 487 10.38 -3.20 -2.34
C GLY A 487 11.53 -2.21 -2.59
N LEU A 488 11.30 -0.91 -2.37
CA LEU A 488 12.34 0.11 -2.45
C LEU A 488 13.34 0.01 -1.30
N PHE A 489 12.87 -0.18 -0.07
CA PHE A 489 13.72 -0.26 1.12
C PHE A 489 14.80 -1.33 1.00
N TYR A 490 14.44 -2.49 0.43
CA TYR A 490 15.37 -3.59 0.17
C TYR A 490 16.08 -3.50 -1.18
N SER A 491 15.74 -2.54 -2.06
CA SER A 491 16.44 -2.33 -3.32
C SER A 491 17.75 -1.58 -3.12
N GLU A 492 18.73 -1.88 -3.96
CA GLU A 492 19.99 -1.14 -4.06
C GLU A 492 20.08 -0.53 -5.45
N ALA A 493 19.94 0.79 -5.58
CA ALA A 493 20.36 1.43 -6.83
C ALA A 493 21.87 1.33 -6.94
N ARG A 494 22.39 1.03 -8.14
CA ARG A 494 23.81 1.13 -8.44
C ARG A 494 24.08 2.51 -9.03
N PRO A 495 25.15 3.20 -8.59
CA PRO A 495 25.58 4.40 -9.29
C PRO A 495 25.97 4.03 -10.72
N ASP A 496 25.75 4.98 -11.63
CA ASP A 496 26.24 4.90 -13.01
C ASP A 496 27.77 4.82 -13.08
#